data_AF-A0A8S9YAH4-F1
#
_entry.id   AF-A0A8S9YAH4-F1
#
_cell.length_a   1.000
_cell.length_b   1.000
_cell.length_c   1.000
_cell.angle_alpha   90.00
_cell.angle_beta   90.00
_cell.angle_gamma   90.00
#
_symmetry.space_group_name_H-M   'P 1'
#
loop_
_entity.id
_entity.type
_entity.pdbx_description
1 polymer ?
#
loop_
_entity_poly.entity_id
_entity_poly.type
_entity_poly.pdbx_seq_one_letter_code
_entity_poly.pdbx_strand_id
1 'polypeptide(L)'
;YKGPQPESIDWRNFCAEIEHVFQTPNLEKDPLIEPDVYVPDSTVAQNHLSVEVAKTVDNAIVKIADKVRQRRLQLLPMFNDFDETHRLSVSQNQFRRVLMTLDLADMLTEKEWSCLYCKYRHPLGVVDNINYQAFVDDVYTAAGIDPRTP
;
A
#
# COMPACT_ATOMS: atom_id res chain seq x y z
N TYR A 1 -7.36 -45.23 20.14
CA TYR A 1 -7.13 -43.97 19.41
C TYR A 1 -7.38 -44.25 17.93
N LYS A 2 -8.52 -43.83 17.37
CA LYS A 2 -8.75 -43.95 15.92
C LYS A 2 -7.96 -42.81 15.27
N GLY A 3 -7.02 -43.13 14.37
CA GLY A 3 -6.28 -42.13 13.61
C GLY A 3 -7.20 -41.27 12.74
N PRO A 4 -6.68 -40.16 12.19
CA PRO A 4 -7.46 -39.26 11.35
C PRO A 4 -8.09 -40.02 10.18
N GLN A 5 -9.39 -39.81 9.97
CA GLN A 5 -10.13 -40.45 8.88
C GLN A 5 -9.85 -39.68 7.57
N PRO A 6 -9.77 -40.35 6.42
CA PRO A 6 -9.42 -39.71 5.14
C PRO A 6 -10.35 -38.56 4.72
N GLU A 7 -11.57 -38.51 5.25
CA GLU A 7 -12.59 -37.49 4.93
C GLU A 7 -12.84 -36.50 6.08
N SER A 8 -12.05 -36.53 7.15
CA SER A 8 -12.19 -35.60 8.28
C SER A 8 -11.19 -34.45 8.16
N ILE A 9 -11.67 -33.22 8.37
CA ILE A 9 -10.81 -32.04 8.50
C ILE A 9 -10.30 -31.97 9.94
N ASP A 10 -8.98 -31.79 10.11
CA ASP A 10 -8.41 -31.44 11.41
C ASP A 10 -8.74 -29.98 11.74
N TRP A 11 -9.89 -29.79 12.40
CA TRP A 11 -10.37 -28.47 12.81
C TRP A 11 -9.35 -27.71 13.67
N ARG A 12 -8.59 -28.40 14.52
CA ARG A 12 -7.62 -27.74 15.41
C ARG A 12 -6.43 -27.23 14.61
N ASN A 13 -5.93 -28.02 13.67
CA ASN A 13 -4.85 -27.58 12.80
C ASN A 13 -5.31 -26.43 11.89
N PHE A 14 -6.52 -26.51 11.34
CA PHE A 14 -7.12 -25.43 10.57
C PHE A 14 -7.24 -24.12 11.37
N CYS A 15 -7.78 -24.18 12.59
CA CYS A 15 -7.86 -22.99 13.46
C CYS A 15 -6.48 -22.43 13.79
N ALA A 16 -5.49 -23.30 14.08
CA ALA A 16 -4.12 -22.88 14.35
C ALA A 16 -3.48 -22.17 13.15
N GLU A 17 -3.71 -22.67 11.93
CA GLU A 17 -3.26 -22.02 10.70
C GLU A 17 -3.89 -20.63 10.51
N ILE A 18 -5.19 -20.48 10.75
CA ILE A 18 -5.88 -19.18 10.65
C ILE A 18 -5.39 -18.21 11.73
N GLU A 19 -5.23 -18.66 12.97
CA GLU A 19 -4.75 -17.82 14.07
C GLU A 19 -3.32 -17.33 13.81
N HIS A 20 -2.47 -18.14 13.19
CA HIS A 20 -1.09 -17.77 12.84
C HIS A 20 -1.02 -16.55 11.90
N VAL A 21 -2.07 -16.27 11.11
CA VAL A 21 -2.14 -15.09 10.25
C VAL A 21 -2.28 -13.79 11.08
N PHE A 22 -2.84 -13.88 12.29
CA PHE A 22 -3.11 -12.72 13.15
C PHE A 22 -2.14 -12.59 14.32
N GLN A 23 -1.60 -13.70 14.81
CA GLN A 23 -0.73 -13.74 15.98
C GLN A 23 0.35 -14.80 15.85
N THR A 24 1.58 -14.45 16.24
CA THR A 24 2.64 -15.45 16.45
C THR A 24 2.30 -16.24 17.72
N PRO A 25 2.08 -17.57 17.64
CA PRO A 25 1.67 -18.36 18.80
C PRO A 25 2.82 -18.57 19.78
N ASN A 26 2.48 -18.80 21.06
CA ASN A 26 3.43 -19.10 22.15
C ASN A 26 4.43 -17.99 22.50
N LEU A 27 4.15 -16.72 22.18
CA LEU A 27 5.00 -15.59 22.62
C LEU A 27 5.14 -15.54 24.16
N GLU A 28 4.16 -16.07 24.91
CA GLU A 28 4.23 -16.18 26.37
C GLU A 28 5.27 -17.20 26.87
N LYS A 29 5.72 -18.11 25.99
CA LYS A 29 6.72 -19.13 26.30
C LYS A 29 8.11 -18.79 25.78
N ASP A 30 8.20 -17.90 24.80
CA ASP A 30 9.47 -17.41 24.26
C ASP A 30 9.40 -15.90 24.01
N PRO A 31 9.64 -15.09 25.06
CA PRO A 31 9.48 -13.63 24.99
C PRO A 31 10.55 -12.93 24.14
N LEU A 32 11.52 -13.67 23.57
CA LEU A 32 12.55 -13.13 22.67
C LEU A 32 12.14 -13.22 21.19
N ILE A 33 11.04 -13.90 20.87
CA ILE A 33 10.49 -13.92 19.51
C ILE A 33 9.83 -12.56 19.24
N GLU A 34 10.30 -11.86 18.20
CA GLU A 34 9.59 -10.70 17.68
C GLU A 34 8.32 -11.19 16.95
N PRO A 35 7.13 -10.70 17.31
CA PRO A 35 5.91 -11.10 16.63
C PRO A 35 5.91 -10.62 15.19
N ASP A 36 5.52 -11.51 14.28
CA ASP A 36 5.26 -11.14 12.90
C ASP A 36 4.05 -10.21 12.86
N VAL A 37 4.25 -8.96 12.42
CA VAL A 37 3.15 -8.02 12.21
C VAL A 37 2.47 -8.39 10.91
N TYR A 38 1.21 -8.81 10.98
CA TYR A 38 0.40 -9.00 9.79
C TYR A 38 0.27 -7.66 9.04
N VAL A 39 0.88 -7.59 7.86
CA VAL A 39 0.70 -6.49 6.91
C VAL A 39 -0.07 -7.06 5.72
N PRO A 40 -1.36 -6.73 5.56
CA PRO A 40 -2.10 -7.18 4.40
C PRO A 40 -1.43 -6.61 3.14
N ASP A 41 -1.27 -7.47 2.13
CA ASP A 41 -0.78 -7.03 0.84
C ASP A 41 -1.67 -5.90 0.30
N SER A 42 -1.03 -4.85 -0.20
CA SER A 42 -1.76 -3.77 -0.85
C SER A 42 -2.54 -4.34 -2.04
N THR A 43 -3.82 -4.04 -2.13
CA THR A 43 -4.68 -4.51 -3.25
C THR A 43 -4.14 -4.10 -4.62
N VAL A 44 -3.32 -3.05 -4.68
CA VAL A 44 -2.68 -2.61 -5.93
C VAL A 44 -1.44 -3.42 -6.32
N ALA A 45 -0.88 -4.24 -5.42
CA ALA A 45 0.22 -5.14 -5.74
C ALA A 45 -0.16 -6.22 -6.76
N GLN A 46 -1.47 -6.48 -6.90
CA GLN A 46 -2.03 -7.42 -7.87
C GLN A 46 -2.18 -6.81 -9.28
N ASN A 47 -1.93 -5.50 -9.45
CA ASN A 47 -2.02 -4.86 -10.75
C ASN A 47 -0.88 -5.33 -11.67
N HIS A 48 -1.23 -5.94 -12.80
CA HIS A 48 -0.25 -6.37 -13.80
C HIS A 48 0.32 -5.17 -14.56
N LEU A 49 1.61 -4.89 -14.38
CA LEU A 49 2.34 -3.84 -15.07
C LEU A 49 3.34 -4.44 -16.06
N SER A 50 3.49 -3.82 -17.22
CA SER A 50 4.62 -4.13 -18.09
C SER A 50 5.92 -3.61 -17.47
N VAL A 51 7.05 -4.19 -17.85
CA VAL A 51 8.38 -3.78 -17.36
C VAL A 51 8.64 -2.29 -17.65
N GLU A 52 8.18 -1.79 -18.79
CA GLU A 52 8.31 -0.38 -19.16
C GLU A 52 7.46 0.54 -18.27
N VAL A 53 6.22 0.13 -17.95
CA VAL A 53 5.32 0.88 -17.06
C VAL A 53 5.91 0.90 -15.65
N ALA A 54 6.31 -0.24 -15.10
CA ALA A 54 6.91 -0.34 -13.78
C ALA A 54 8.14 0.59 -13.66
N LYS A 55 9.08 0.51 -14.61
CA LYS A 55 10.25 1.39 -14.66
C LYS A 55 9.89 2.87 -14.74
N THR A 56 8.85 3.22 -15.50
CA THR A 56 8.37 4.60 -15.60
C THR A 56 7.80 5.09 -14.27
N VAL A 57 7.07 4.23 -13.55
CA VAL A 57 6.56 4.56 -12.22
C VAL A 57 7.69 4.72 -11.21
N ASP A 58 8.68 3.83 -11.20
CA ASP A 58 9.81 3.92 -10.27
C ASP A 58 10.55 5.26 -10.44
N ASN A 59 10.79 5.69 -11.68
CA ASN A 59 11.37 6.99 -11.96
C ASN A 59 10.51 8.16 -11.43
N ALA A 60 9.18 8.08 -11.61
CA ALA A 60 8.26 9.09 -11.09
C ALA A 60 8.28 9.15 -9.56
N ILE A 61 8.28 7.99 -8.90
CA ILE A 61 8.34 7.88 -7.43
C ILE A 61 9.63 8.47 -6.89
N VAL A 62 10.78 8.18 -7.51
CA VAL A 62 12.07 8.77 -7.10
C VAL A 62 12.05 10.31 -7.20
N LYS A 63 11.53 10.86 -8.30
CA LYS A 63 11.40 12.33 -8.47
C LYS A 63 10.56 12.97 -7.35
N ILE A 64 9.41 12.36 -7.07
CA ILE A 64 8.49 12.84 -6.04
C ILE A 64 9.14 12.70 -4.66
N ALA A 65 9.73 11.56 -4.36
CA ALA A 65 10.40 11.26 -3.09
C ALA A 65 11.54 12.25 -2.80
N ASP A 66 12.34 12.59 -3.81
CA ASP A 66 13.41 13.59 -3.67
C ASP A 66 12.86 14.95 -3.26
N LYS A 67 11.75 15.38 -3.86
CA LYS A 67 11.11 16.67 -3.54
C LYS A 67 10.41 16.65 -2.19
N VAL A 68 9.73 15.56 -1.86
CA VAL A 68 9.13 15.33 -0.55
C VAL A 68 10.18 15.40 0.54
N ARG A 69 11.33 14.74 0.37
CA ARG A 69 12.45 14.77 1.31
C ARG A 69 13.07 16.17 1.44
N GLN A 70 13.34 16.83 0.31
CA GLN A 70 13.95 18.17 0.29
C GLN A 70 13.08 19.22 0.99
N ARG A 71 11.75 19.16 0.79
CA ARG A 71 10.79 20.15 1.31
C ARG A 71 10.08 19.69 2.58
N ARG A 72 10.34 18.48 3.07
CA ARG A 72 9.67 17.84 4.22
C ARG A 72 8.14 17.87 4.09
N LEU A 73 7.64 17.50 2.92
CA LEU A 73 6.21 17.53 2.64
C LEU A 73 5.50 16.36 3.34
N GLN A 74 4.32 16.62 3.88
CA GLN A 74 3.44 15.59 4.41
C GLN A 74 2.34 15.28 3.39
N LEU A 75 2.38 14.10 2.79
CA LEU A 75 1.43 13.69 1.75
C LEU A 75 0.09 13.24 2.35
N LEU A 76 0.11 12.40 3.39
CA LEU A 76 -1.11 11.81 3.98
C LEU A 76 -2.18 12.85 4.34
N PRO A 77 -1.88 13.95 5.07
CA PRO A 77 -2.91 14.91 5.46
C PRO A 77 -3.62 15.56 4.25
N MET A 78 -2.91 15.72 3.13
CA MET A 78 -3.46 16.34 1.93
C MET A 78 -4.49 15.46 1.23
N PHE A 79 -4.43 14.14 1.41
CA PHE A 79 -5.41 13.20 0.86
C PHE A 79 -6.65 13.05 1.75
N ASN A 80 -6.51 13.23 3.07
CA ASN A 80 -7.61 13.09 4.03
C ASN A 80 -8.79 14.01 3.69
N ASP A 81 -8.52 15.23 3.22
CA ASP A 81 -9.57 16.19 2.82
C ASP A 81 -10.44 15.69 1.65
N PHE A 82 -9.94 14.72 0.86
CA PHE A 82 -10.65 14.16 -0.30
C PHE A 82 -11.23 12.76 -0.04
N ASP A 83 -10.90 12.14 1.09
CA ASP A 83 -11.33 10.78 1.46
C ASP A 83 -12.13 10.78 2.77
N GLU A 84 -13.27 11.46 2.74
CA GLU A 84 -14.23 11.50 3.86
C GLU A 84 -14.70 10.11 4.31
N THR A 85 -14.63 9.12 3.41
CA THR A 85 -15.04 7.73 3.68
C THR A 85 -13.93 6.87 4.28
N HIS A 86 -12.72 7.40 4.43
CA HIS A 86 -11.54 6.69 4.93
C HIS A 86 -11.28 5.36 4.20
N ARG A 87 -11.44 5.37 2.88
CA ARG A 87 -11.23 4.20 2.03
C ARG A 87 -9.81 4.08 1.50
N LEU A 88 -8.93 5.00 1.89
CA LEU A 88 -7.53 5.06 1.46
C LEU A 88 -7.41 5.20 -0.07
N SER A 89 -8.44 5.75 -0.71
CA SER A 89 -8.49 5.94 -2.15
C SER A 89 -9.21 7.22 -2.55
N VAL A 90 -8.82 7.80 -3.68
CA VAL A 90 -9.41 9.02 -4.26
C VAL A 90 -9.56 8.89 -5.77
N SER A 91 -10.39 9.71 -6.41
CA SER A 91 -10.44 9.74 -7.88
C SER A 91 -9.13 10.25 -8.49
N GLN A 92 -8.85 9.91 -9.76
CA GLN A 92 -7.66 10.40 -10.48
C GLN A 92 -7.54 11.93 -10.47
N ASN A 93 -8.67 12.64 -10.59
CA ASN A 93 -8.69 14.11 -10.58
C ASN A 93 -8.33 14.67 -9.19
N GLN A 94 -8.86 14.07 -8.11
CA GLN A 94 -8.50 14.47 -6.75
C GLN A 94 -7.02 14.17 -6.47
N PHE A 95 -6.54 12.99 -6.89
CA PHE A 95 -5.13 12.62 -6.79
C PHE A 95 -4.21 13.63 -7.47
N ARG A 96 -4.51 14.01 -8.72
CA ARG A 96 -3.75 15.02 -9.46
C ARG A 96 -3.81 16.38 -8.77
N ARG A 97 -4.97 16.81 -8.28
CA ARG A 97 -5.14 18.08 -7.55
C ARG A 97 -4.27 18.14 -6.30
N VAL A 98 -4.18 17.06 -5.52
CA VAL A 98 -3.31 17.00 -4.33
C VAL A 98 -1.85 17.26 -4.71
N LEU A 99 -1.33 16.59 -5.73
CA LEU A 99 0.04 16.80 -6.19
C LEU A 99 0.25 18.17 -6.83
N MET A 100 -0.77 18.78 -7.45
CA MET A 100 -0.69 20.17 -7.92
C MET A 100 -0.60 21.15 -6.75
N THR A 101 -1.39 20.98 -5.69
CA THR A 101 -1.33 21.82 -4.49
C THR A 101 0.03 21.77 -3.80
N LEU A 102 0.70 20.62 -3.85
CA LEU A 102 2.04 20.43 -3.33
C LEU A 102 3.17 20.84 -4.28
N ASP A 103 2.83 21.38 -5.46
CA ASP A 103 3.82 21.77 -6.48
C ASP A 103 4.70 20.58 -6.92
N LEU A 104 4.07 19.40 -7.00
CA LEU A 104 4.64 18.12 -7.43
C LEU A 104 4.13 17.67 -8.79
N ALA A 105 3.08 18.30 -9.33
CA ALA A 105 2.46 17.84 -10.57
C ALA A 105 3.30 18.14 -11.82
N ASP A 106 3.94 19.32 -11.86
CA ASP A 106 4.62 19.83 -13.07
C ASP A 106 5.95 19.13 -13.37
N MET A 107 6.48 18.34 -12.42
CA MET A 107 7.69 17.52 -12.64
C MET A 107 7.39 16.17 -13.31
N LEU A 108 6.11 15.81 -13.40
CA LEU A 108 5.65 14.54 -13.97
C LEU A 108 5.18 14.76 -15.40
N THR A 109 5.66 13.91 -16.30
CA THR A 109 5.16 13.84 -17.68
C THR A 109 3.79 13.16 -17.73
N GLU A 110 3.01 13.40 -18.79
CA GLU A 110 1.72 12.71 -18.96
C GLU A 110 1.85 11.18 -19.06
N LYS A 111 3.00 10.68 -19.54
CA LYS A 111 3.31 9.24 -19.51
C LYS A 111 3.46 8.73 -18.08
N GLU A 112 4.18 9.47 -17.23
CA GLU A 112 4.35 9.12 -15.81
C GLU A 112 3.02 9.15 -15.07
N TRP A 113 2.18 10.16 -15.31
CA TRP A 113 0.81 10.22 -14.79
C TRP A 113 0.00 8.99 -15.16
N SER A 114 -0.01 8.63 -16.45
CA SER A 114 -0.76 7.47 -16.93
C SER A 114 -0.27 6.17 -16.27
N CYS A 115 1.05 6.01 -16.11
CA CYS A 115 1.64 4.84 -15.48
C CYS A 115 1.34 4.79 -13.96
N LEU A 116 1.35 5.93 -13.27
CA LEU A 116 0.95 6.03 -11.86
C LEU A 116 -0.52 5.60 -11.68
N TYR A 117 -1.41 6.05 -12.56
CA TYR A 117 -2.82 5.62 -12.53
C TYR A 117 -2.97 4.12 -12.73
N CYS A 118 -2.16 3.51 -13.61
CA CYS A 118 -2.15 2.06 -13.80
C CYS A 118 -1.64 1.31 -12.56
N LYS A 119 -0.52 1.74 -11.96
CA LYS A 119 0.07 1.07 -10.79
C LYS A 119 -0.87 1.13 -9.58
N TYR A 120 -1.41 2.30 -9.27
CA TYR A 120 -2.20 2.51 -8.06
C TYR A 120 -3.71 2.38 -8.29
N ARG A 121 -4.13 1.79 -9.42
CA ARG A 121 -5.54 1.57 -9.74
C ARG A 121 -6.19 0.69 -8.67
N HIS A 122 -7.28 1.20 -8.09
CA HIS A 122 -8.07 0.52 -7.08
C HIS A 122 -9.56 0.64 -7.44
N PRO A 123 -10.13 -0.37 -8.12
CA PRO A 123 -11.53 -0.31 -8.54
C PRO A 123 -12.46 -0.43 -7.34
N LEU A 124 -13.33 0.57 -7.15
CA LEU A 124 -14.40 0.57 -6.16
C LEU A 124 -15.75 0.55 -6.86
N GLY A 125 -16.25 -0.67 -7.09
CA GLY A 125 -17.47 -0.88 -7.87
C GLY A 125 -17.26 -0.49 -9.34
N VAL A 126 -17.96 0.56 -9.78
CA VAL A 126 -17.90 1.04 -11.19
C VAL A 126 -16.84 2.13 -11.38
N VAL A 127 -16.33 2.70 -10.28
CA VAL A 127 -15.39 3.82 -10.33
C VAL A 127 -13.97 3.31 -10.11
N ASP A 128 -13.07 3.67 -11.03
CA ASP A 128 -11.64 3.45 -10.87
C ASP A 128 -11.04 4.57 -10.00
N ASN A 129 -10.82 4.25 -8.73
CA ASN A 129 -10.09 5.11 -7.81
C ASN A 129 -8.59 4.79 -7.83
N ILE A 130 -7.82 5.64 -7.17
CA ILE A 130 -6.40 5.52 -6.94
C ILE A 130 -6.18 5.27 -5.45
N ASN A 131 -5.50 4.17 -5.11
CA ASN A 131 -5.06 3.91 -3.74
C ASN A 131 -3.90 4.86 -3.40
N TYR A 132 -4.21 5.96 -2.73
CA TYR A 132 -3.19 6.96 -2.38
C TYR A 132 -2.30 6.48 -1.24
N GLN A 133 -2.79 5.60 -0.35
CA GLN A 133 -1.98 5.08 0.75
C GLN A 133 -0.78 4.31 0.21
N ALA A 134 -1.01 3.39 -0.73
CA ALA A 134 0.06 2.64 -1.38
C ALA A 134 1.05 3.56 -2.12
N PHE A 135 0.55 4.63 -2.76
CA PHE A 135 1.40 5.63 -3.38
C PHE A 135 2.27 6.37 -2.36
N VAL A 136 1.67 6.81 -1.24
CA VAL A 136 2.41 7.53 -0.20
C VAL A 136 3.45 6.64 0.47
N ASP A 137 3.11 5.38 0.75
CA ASP A 137 4.04 4.41 1.33
C ASP A 137 5.25 4.18 0.42
N ASP A 138 5.04 4.02 -0.89
CA ASP A 138 6.12 3.88 -1.88
C ASP A 138 6.99 5.15 -1.94
N VAL A 139 6.38 6.34 -1.92
CA VAL A 139 7.11 7.61 -1.93
C VAL A 139 7.93 7.79 -0.65
N TYR A 140 7.37 7.50 0.52
CA TYR A 140 8.05 7.64 1.80
C TYR A 140 9.18 6.62 1.94
N THR A 141 8.96 5.37 1.52
CA THR A 141 9.99 4.34 1.44
C THR A 141 11.15 4.80 0.55
N ALA A 142 10.87 5.31 -0.65
CA ALA A 142 11.90 5.88 -1.52
C ALA A 142 12.54 7.15 -0.96
N ALA A 143 11.81 7.91 -0.14
CA ALA A 143 12.32 9.08 0.57
C ALA A 143 13.21 8.71 1.77
N GLY A 144 13.22 7.44 2.22
CA GLY A 144 13.85 7.03 3.47
C GLY A 144 13.14 7.61 4.70
N ILE A 145 11.85 7.91 4.56
CA ILE A 145 10.97 8.40 5.63
C ILE A 145 10.15 7.20 6.09
N ASP A 146 10.20 6.87 7.38
CA ASP A 146 9.31 5.85 7.92
C ASP A 146 7.88 6.39 7.95
N PRO A 147 6.91 5.77 7.23
CA PRO A 147 5.51 6.17 7.26
C PRO A 147 4.87 6.11 8.66
N ARG A 148 5.49 5.37 9.60
CA ARG A 148 4.97 5.05 10.94
C ARG A 148 5.66 5.82 12.06
N THR A 149 6.66 6.66 11.76
CA THR A 149 7.27 7.54 12.76
C THR A 149 6.53 8.90 12.74
N PRO A 150 5.93 9.35 13.86
CA PRO A 150 5.22 10.62 13.93
C PRO A 150 6.13 11.86 13.77
#